data_AF-A0A914DA50-F1
#
_entry.id   AF-A0A914DA50-F1
#
_cell.length_a   1.000
_cell.length_b   1.000
_cell.length_c   1.000
_cell.angle_alpha   90.00
_cell.angle_beta   90.00
_cell.angle_gamma   90.00
#
_symmetry.space_group_name_H-M   'P 1'
#
loop_
_entity.id
_entity.type
_entity.pdbx_description
1 polymer ?
#
loop_
_entity_poly.entity_id
_entity_poly.type
_entity_poly.pdbx_seq_one_letter_code
_entity_poly.pdbx_strand_id
1 'polypeptide(L)'
;MSRYDHTMVFHNNKLYVFGGVVNQNYITNELWSLDMNSLKWTLEFENDNSSLALPMAVAGHTAHVIGNEMHVLFGYNPYEGYLYQVQIYSF
;
A
#
# COMPACT_ATOMS: atom_id res chain seq x y z
N MET A 1 -2.91 11.83 12.90
CA MET A 1 -3.69 11.27 11.78
C MET A 1 -3.71 9.76 11.95
N SER A 2 -4.84 9.09 11.66
CA SER A 2 -4.97 7.64 11.81
C SER A 2 -4.89 6.98 10.43
N ARG A 3 -4.20 5.84 10.34
CA ARG A 3 -4.21 4.94 9.18
C ARG A 3 -4.67 3.57 9.65
N TYR A 4 -5.69 3.00 9.03
CA TYR A 4 -6.21 1.66 9.35
C TYR A 4 -6.51 0.88 8.06
N ASP A 5 -6.77 -0.43 8.18
CA ASP A 5 -7.00 -1.35 7.06
C ASP A 5 -5.90 -1.34 5.97
N HIS A 6 -4.69 -0.95 6.36
CA HIS A 6 -3.47 -1.02 5.56
C HIS A 6 -2.78 -2.37 5.76
N THR A 7 -1.85 -2.69 4.88
CA THR A 7 -0.92 -3.81 5.10
C THR A 7 0.48 -3.31 5.36
N MET A 8 1.29 -4.16 5.98
CA MET A 8 2.70 -3.90 6.21
C MET A 8 3.51 -5.16 5.85
N VAL A 9 4.60 -4.98 5.10
CA VAL A 9 5.55 -6.05 4.78
C VAL A 9 6.97 -5.63 5.14
N PHE A 10 7.83 -6.59 5.46
CA PHE A 10 9.26 -6.35 5.72
C PHE A 10 10.09 -6.81 4.52
N HIS A 11 10.95 -5.94 4.00
CA HIS A 11 11.87 -6.26 2.90
C HIS A 11 13.13 -5.40 2.98
N ASN A 12 14.31 -5.98 2.71
CA ASN A 12 15.60 -5.27 2.66
C ASN A 12 15.83 -4.27 3.81
N ASN A 13 15.55 -4.67 5.06
CA ASN A 13 15.70 -3.84 6.26
C ASN A 13 14.80 -2.58 6.32
N LYS A 14 13.69 -2.60 5.57
CA LYS A 14 12.63 -1.60 5.62
C LYS A 14 11.29 -2.27 5.91
N LEU A 15 10.44 -1.59 6.69
CA LEU A 15 9.01 -1.92 6.77
C LEU A 15 8.26 -1.06 5.76
N TYR A 16 7.52 -1.68 4.86
CA TYR A 16 6.71 -1.00 3.86
C TYR A 16 5.25 -1.04 4.28
N VAL A 17 4.57 0.11 4.26
CA VAL A 17 3.14 0.27 4.57
C VAL A 17 2.44 0.69 3.29
N PHE A 18 1.50 -0.12 2.83
CA PHE A 18 0.77 0.13 1.59
C PHE A 18 -0.72 0.35 1.86
N GLY A 19 -1.25 1.39 1.22
CA GLY A 19 -2.67 1.71 1.16
C GLY A 19 -3.34 1.87 2.52
N GLY A 20 -4.59 1.44 2.59
CA GLY A 20 -5.48 1.62 3.74
C GLY A 20 -6.24 2.94 3.70
N VAL A 21 -6.93 3.20 4.80
CA VAL A 21 -7.76 4.38 4.98
C VAL A 21 -6.98 5.43 5.77
N VAL A 22 -6.85 6.62 5.20
CA VAL A 22 -6.27 7.82 5.81
C VAL A 22 -7.33 8.90 5.96
N ASN A 23 -6.93 10.05 6.51
CA ASN A 23 -7.71 11.30 6.70
C ASN A 23 -9.10 11.34 6.02
N GLN A 24 -10.14 11.62 6.81
CA GLN A 24 -11.53 11.75 6.31
C GLN A 24 -12.04 10.52 5.54
N ASN A 25 -11.57 9.33 5.91
CA ASN A 25 -11.91 8.06 5.27
C ASN A 25 -11.47 7.95 3.79
N TYR A 26 -10.42 8.66 3.42
CA TYR A 26 -9.83 8.58 2.09
C TYR A 26 -9.01 7.29 1.94
N ILE A 27 -9.29 6.49 0.91
CA ILE A 27 -8.54 5.25 0.61
C ILE A 27 -7.41 5.60 -0.33
N THR A 28 -6.19 5.21 0.03
CA THR A 28 -4.97 5.63 -0.68
C THR A 28 -4.22 4.46 -1.31
N ASN A 29 -3.35 4.76 -2.28
CA ASN A 29 -2.30 3.87 -2.81
C ASN A 29 -0.89 4.32 -2.40
N GLU A 30 -0.76 5.19 -1.40
CA GLU A 30 0.55 5.56 -0.86
C GLU A 30 1.34 4.33 -0.43
N LEU A 31 2.64 4.34 -0.78
CA LEU A 31 3.62 3.41 -0.25
C LEU A 31 4.60 4.17 0.63
N TRP A 32 4.58 3.88 1.92
CA TRP A 32 5.56 4.41 2.87
C TRP A 32 6.57 3.33 3.22
N SER A 33 7.82 3.70 3.45
CA SER A 33 8.83 2.81 4.02
C SER A 33 9.40 3.41 5.30
N LEU A 34 9.68 2.55 6.29
CA LEU A 34 10.44 2.86 7.50
C LEU A 34 11.77 2.13 7.42
N ASP A 35 12.86 2.88 7.31
CA ASP A 35 14.21 2.33 7.42
C ASP A 35 14.49 1.89 8.86
N MET A 36 14.81 0.61 9.07
CA MET A 36 14.94 0.05 10.41
C MET A 36 16.23 0.42 11.14
N ASN A 37 17.22 1.00 10.45
CA ASN A 37 18.45 1.48 11.07
C ASN A 37 18.29 2.92 11.59
N SER A 38 17.76 3.78 10.74
CA SER A 38 17.62 5.22 10.98
C SER A 38 16.28 5.61 11.60
N LEU A 39 15.30 4.71 11.55
CA LEU A 39 13.91 4.93 11.95
C LEU A 39 13.27 6.13 11.24
N LYS A 40 13.68 6.37 10.00
CA LYS A 40 13.14 7.44 9.16
C LYS A 40 12.11 6.90 8.19
N TRP A 41 10.99 7.61 8.11
CA TRP A 41 9.94 7.37 7.15
C TRP A 41 10.28 8.02 5.81
N THR A 42 10.01 7.31 4.71
CA THR A 42 10.13 7.80 3.34
C THR A 42 8.82 7.50 2.60
N LEU A 43 8.34 8.46 1.82
CA LEU A 43 7.23 8.25 0.90
C LEU A 43 7.81 7.75 -0.42
N GLU A 44 7.62 6.46 -0.70
CA GLU A 44 8.16 5.77 -1.88
C GLU A 44 7.23 5.94 -3.09
N PHE A 45 5.92 6.08 -2.85
CA PHE A 45 4.92 6.31 -3.89
C PHE A 45 3.86 7.30 -3.38
N GLU A 46 3.74 8.44 -4.07
CA GLU A 46 2.73 9.47 -3.80
C GLU A 46 1.34 9.00 -4.22
N ASN A 47 0.32 9.46 -3.50
CA ASN A 47 -1.05 9.07 -3.81
C ASN A 47 -1.48 9.54 -5.21
N ASP A 48 -2.02 8.63 -6.02
CA ASP A 48 -2.69 8.96 -7.28
C ASP A 48 -4.21 8.77 -7.14
N ASN A 49 -4.94 9.88 -7.21
CA ASN A 49 -6.40 9.96 -7.09
C ASN A 49 -7.14 9.48 -8.35
N SER A 50 -6.42 9.09 -9.39
CA SER A 50 -7.00 8.58 -10.64
C SER A 50 -7.64 7.21 -10.44
N SER A 51 -8.80 6.97 -11.07
CA SER A 51 -9.36 5.62 -11.17
C SER A 51 -8.50 4.67 -12.02
N LEU A 52 -7.51 5.21 -12.74
CA LEU A 52 -6.55 4.46 -13.56
C LEU A 52 -5.19 4.30 -12.85
N ALA A 53 -5.08 4.71 -11.58
CA ALA A 53 -3.84 4.61 -10.83
C ALA A 53 -3.35 3.16 -10.71
N LEU A 54 -2.06 2.95 -10.91
CA LEU A 54 -1.38 1.67 -10.68
C LEU A 54 -0.13 1.91 -9.83
N PRO A 55 -0.01 1.26 -8.65
CA PRO A 55 -1.02 0.40 -8.02
C PRO A 55 -2.30 1.15 -7.64
N MET A 56 -3.45 0.47 -7.69
CA MET A 56 -4.75 0.96 -7.26
C MET A 56 -4.83 1.13 -5.74
N ALA A 57 -5.52 2.18 -5.31
CA ALA A 57 -5.81 2.43 -3.91
C ALA A 57 -6.68 1.31 -3.32
N VAL A 58 -6.31 0.78 -2.16
CA VAL A 58 -7.01 -0.34 -1.53
C VAL A 58 -6.99 -0.27 0.00
N ALA A 59 -8.09 -0.67 0.62
CA ALA A 59 -8.20 -0.92 2.06
C ALA A 59 -8.72 -2.35 2.33
N GLY A 60 -8.36 -2.92 3.47
CA GLY A 60 -8.81 -4.25 3.91
C GLY A 60 -8.22 -5.39 3.07
N HIS A 61 -7.03 -5.16 2.53
CA HIS A 61 -6.32 -6.10 1.66
C HIS A 61 -5.28 -6.91 2.45
N THR A 62 -4.62 -7.86 1.78
CA THR A 62 -3.43 -8.55 2.31
C THR A 62 -2.26 -8.32 1.37
N ALA A 63 -1.03 -8.39 1.89
CA ALA A 63 0.17 -8.25 1.08
C ALA A 63 1.23 -9.28 1.50
N HIS A 64 2.02 -9.75 0.53
CA HIS A 64 3.12 -10.68 0.77
C HIS A 64 4.29 -10.42 -0.17
N VAL A 65 5.51 -10.69 0.30
CA VAL A 65 6.73 -10.52 -0.50
C VAL A 65 7.16 -11.86 -1.09
N ILE A 66 7.43 -11.88 -2.39
CA ILE A 66 8.00 -13.02 -3.10
C ILE A 66 9.19 -12.51 -3.91
N GLY A 67 10.41 -12.94 -3.56
CA GLY A 67 11.62 -12.41 -4.19
C GLY A 67 11.80 -10.91 -3.91
N ASN A 68 11.85 -10.10 -4.98
CA ASN A 68 11.95 -8.64 -4.90
C ASN A 68 10.63 -7.94 -5.28
N GLU A 69 9.50 -8.63 -5.08
CA GLU A 69 8.17 -8.12 -5.42
C GLU A 69 7.23 -8.22 -4.22
N MET A 70 6.43 -7.18 -4.02
CA MET A 70 5.29 -7.16 -3.12
C MET A 70 4.02 -7.43 -3.91
N HIS A 71 3.31 -8.48 -3.52
CA HIS A 71 2.01 -8.86 -4.07
C HIS A 71 0.92 -8.37 -3.14
N VAL A 72 0.07 -7.47 -3.63
CA VAL A 72 -1.10 -6.95 -2.92
C VAL A 72 -2.33 -7.67 -3.45
N LEU A 73 -3.01 -8.39 -2.56
CA LEU A 73 -4.16 -9.21 -2.91
C LEU A 73 -5.45 -8.49 -2.50
N PHE A 74 -6.25 -8.17 -3.51
CA PHE A 74 -7.65 -7.74 -3.38
C PHE A 74 -7.81 -6.48 -2.51
N GLY A 75 -8.91 -6.42 -1.74
CA GLY A 75 -9.31 -5.26 -0.95
C GLY A 75 -10.39 -4.43 -1.63
N TYR A 76 -10.82 -3.39 -0.93
CA TYR A 76 -11.83 -2.45 -1.41
C TYR A 76 -11.16 -1.20 -2.00
N ASN A 77 -11.52 -0.88 -3.24
CA ASN A 77 -11.17 0.34 -3.95
C ASN A 77 -12.41 1.27 -4.02
N PRO A 78 -12.24 2.60 -3.84
CA PRO A 78 -13.37 3.52 -3.80
C PRO A 78 -14.12 3.70 -5.14
N TYR A 79 -13.49 3.36 -6.27
CA TYR A 79 -14.06 3.49 -7.62
C TYR A 79 -14.57 2.15 -8.16
N GLU A 80 -13.83 1.07 -7.92
CA GLU A 80 -14.08 -0.26 -8.50
C GLU A 80 -14.77 -1.24 -7.51
N GLY A 81 -14.89 -0.89 -6.23
CA GLY A 81 -15.40 -1.79 -5.20
C GLY A 81 -14.39 -2.87 -4.80
N TYR A 82 -14.84 -4.10 -4.54
CA TYR A 82 -13.93 -5.19 -4.18
C TYR A 82 -13.15 -5.69 -5.38
N LEU A 83 -11.82 -5.59 -5.28
CA LEU A 83 -10.92 -6.02 -6.33
C LEU A 83 -10.72 -7.53 -6.31
N TYR A 84 -10.59 -8.12 -7.50
CA TYR A 84 -10.26 -9.54 -7.72
C TYR A 84 -8.91 -9.71 -8.44
N GLN A 85 -8.16 -8.63 -8.59
CA GLN A 85 -6.83 -8.62 -9.22
C GLN A 85 -5.74 -8.54 -8.15
N VAL A 86 -4.63 -9.27 -8.38
CA VAL A 86 -3.39 -9.12 -7.62
C VAL A 86 -2.58 -7.99 -8.23
N GLN A 87 -2.16 -7.03 -7.40
CA GLN A 87 -1.28 -5.95 -7.79
C GLN A 87 0.16 -6.31 -7.42
N ILE A 88 1.12 -6.00 -8.30
CA ILE A 88 2.52 -6.32 -8.09
C ILE A 88 3.32 -5.02 -8.06
N TYR A 89 4.11 -4.85 -7.01
CA TYR A 89 5.05 -3.74 -6.86
C TYR A 89 6.47 -4.32 -6.76
N SER A 90 7.37 -3.88 -7.64
CA SER A 90 8.80 -4.23 -7.56
C SER A 90 9.51 -3.21 -6.67
N PHE A 91 10.26 -3.68 -5.66
CA PHE A 91 11.04 -2.83 -4.75
C PHE A 91 12.27 -2.20 -5.40
#